data_AF-A0A421BDT7-F1
#
_entry.id   AF-A0A421BDT7-F1
#
_cell.length_a   1.000
_cell.length_b   1.000
_cell.length_c   1.000
_cell.angle_alpha   90.00
_cell.angle_beta   90.00
_cell.angle_gamma   90.00
#
_symmetry.space_group_name_H-M   'P 1'
#
loop_
_entity.id
_entity.type
_entity.pdbx_description
1 polymer ?
#
loop_
_entity_poly.entity_id
_entity_poly.type
_entity_poly.pdbx_seq_one_letter_code
_entity_poly.pdbx_strand_id
1 'polypeptide(L)' 'KSYFYDDVDVEELYNKYKMTGVLKITKSGAYGNREKITLTADLHLGIDVYTKKDINAITIHYSKTGVHLIPTYYEN' A
#
# COMPACT_ATOMS: atom_id res chain seq x y z
N LYS A 1 -6.45 3.20 -10.34
CA LYS A 1 -5.05 3.67 -10.36
C LYS A 1 -5.02 4.74 -9.31
N SER A 2 -4.12 4.61 -8.34
CA SER A 2 -4.16 5.47 -7.17
C SER A 2 -2.83 6.19 -7.04
N TYR A 3 -2.86 7.32 -6.33
CA TYR A 3 -1.71 8.20 -6.16
C TYR A 3 -1.71 8.74 -4.73
N PHE A 4 -0.53 8.93 -4.16
CA PHE A 4 -0.38 9.70 -2.93
C PHE A 4 -0.59 11.19 -3.23
N TYR A 5 -0.97 11.95 -2.21
CA TYR A 5 -0.93 13.42 -2.28
C TYR A 5 0.51 13.92 -2.18
N ASP A 6 0.76 15.15 -2.65
CA ASP A 6 2.12 15.71 -2.77
C ASP A 6 2.79 15.97 -1.42
N ASP A 7 2.01 16.13 -0.35
CA ASP A 7 2.46 16.38 1.03
C ASP A 7 2.77 15.09 1.81
N VAL A 8 2.60 13.93 1.20
CA VAL A 8 2.81 12.64 1.84
C VAL A 8 4.28 12.26 1.81
N ASP A 9 4.88 12.12 3.00
CA ASP A 9 6.20 11.52 3.16
C ASP A 9 6.12 9.99 3.01
N VAL A 10 6.50 9.52 1.82
CA VAL A 10 6.49 8.08 1.48
C VAL A 10 7.54 7.30 2.28
N GLU A 11 8.65 7.91 2.67
CA GLU A 11 9.68 7.23 3.45
C GLU A 11 9.25 7.05 4.91
N GLU A 12 8.59 8.06 5.49
CA GLU A 12 7.96 7.95 6.80
C GLU A 12 6.89 6.86 6.80
N LEU A 13 6.01 6.85 5.78
CA LEU A 13 4.99 5.80 5.63
C LEU A 13 5.62 4.40 5.55
N TYR A 14 6.71 4.23 4.79
CA TYR A 14 7.41 2.96 4.71
C TYR A 14 7.92 2.52 6.08
N ASN A 15 8.62 3.39 6.78
CA ASN A 15 9.19 3.06 8.08
C ASN A 15 8.11 2.76 9.13
N LYS A 16 6.97 3.43 9.06
CA LYS A 16 5.82 3.22 9.95
C LYS A 16 5.13 1.89 9.74
N TYR A 17 4.96 1.46 8.48
CA TYR A 17 4.09 0.32 8.14
C TYR A 17 4.80 -0.94 7.65
N LYS A 18 6.11 -0.90 7.39
CA LYS A 18 6.83 -2.11 6.95
C LYS A 18 6.68 -3.23 7.98
N MET A 19 6.37 -4.43 7.50
CA MET A 19 6.19 -5.65 8.31
C MET A 19 5.02 -5.59 9.31
N THR A 20 4.03 -4.71 9.13
CA THR A 20 2.83 -4.65 9.98
C THR A 20 1.56 -5.19 9.31
N GLY A 21 1.61 -5.51 8.02
CA GLY A 21 0.46 -5.97 7.24
C GLY A 21 0.49 -7.45 6.88
N VAL A 22 -0.27 -7.79 5.84
CA VAL A 22 -0.46 -9.17 5.40
C VAL A 22 0.38 -9.45 4.16
N LEU A 23 1.33 -10.38 4.27
CA LEU A 23 2.06 -10.90 3.12
C LEU A 23 1.13 -11.73 2.24
N LYS A 24 1.11 -11.41 0.95
CA LYS A 24 0.31 -12.15 -0.02
C LYS A 24 0.96 -13.50 -0.29
N ILE A 25 0.27 -14.58 0.05
CA ILE A 25 0.70 -15.93 -0.31
C ILE A 25 0.50 -16.12 -1.82
N THR A 26 1.52 -16.64 -2.48
CA THR A 26 1.47 -16.96 -3.91
C THR A 26 0.63 -18.21 -4.15
N LYS A 27 0.25 -18.47 -5.41
CA LYS A 27 -0.54 -19.67 -5.75
C LYS A 27 0.16 -20.99 -5.39
N SER A 28 1.48 -20.99 -5.25
CA SER A 28 2.28 -22.15 -4.86
C SER A 28 2.41 -22.34 -3.34
N GLY A 29 1.76 -21.50 -2.53
CA GLY A 29 1.85 -21.57 -1.06
C GLY A 29 3.09 -20.88 -0.47
N ALA A 30 4.01 -20.38 -1.30
CA ALA A 30 5.14 -19.58 -0.84
C ALA A 30 4.71 -18.14 -0.50
N TYR A 31 5.33 -17.53 0.50
CA TYR A 31 5.16 -16.10 0.78
C TYR A 31 5.64 -15.27 -0.42
N GLY A 32 4.76 -14.40 -0.90
CA GLY A 32 5.11 -13.43 -1.93
C GLY A 32 5.89 -12.25 -1.36
N ASN A 33 6.34 -11.38 -2.25
CA ASN A 33 7.11 -10.18 -1.93
C ASN A 33 6.23 -8.91 -1.83
N ARG A 34 4.92 -9.09 -1.62
CA ARG A 34 3.95 -8.00 -1.52
C ARG A 34 3.25 -8.09 -0.19
N GLU A 35 3.29 -6.99 0.54
CA GLU A 35 2.63 -6.81 1.81
C GLU A 35 1.49 -5.79 1.64
N LYS A 36 0.28 -6.19 2.00
CA LYS A 36 -0.88 -5.28 2.02
C LYS A 36 -1.02 -4.70 3.43
N ILE A 37 -0.97 -3.38 3.51
CA ILE A 37 -1.32 -2.59 4.69
C ILE A 37 -2.73 -2.05 4.48
N THR A 38 -3.67 -2.39 5.35
CA THR A 38 -4.99 -1.75 5.36
C THR A 38 -4.89 -0.46 6.17
N LEU A 39 -5.34 0.64 5.60
CA LEU A 39 -5.38 1.94 6.26
C LEU A 39 -6.66 2.11 7.07
N THR A 40 -6.59 2.90 8.13
CA THR A 40 -7.75 3.35 8.88
C THR A 40 -8.50 4.45 8.10
N ALA A 41 -9.80 4.60 8.35
CA ALA A 41 -10.68 5.47 7.55
C ALA A 41 -10.40 6.97 7.72
N ASP A 42 -9.62 7.36 8.74
CA ASP A 42 -9.19 8.73 9.06
C ASP A 42 -7.90 9.14 8.33
N LEU A 43 -7.24 8.21 7.62
CA LEU A 43 -6.00 8.50 6.90
C LEU A 43 -6.27 8.91 5.45
N HIS A 44 -6.16 10.21 5.19
CA HIS A 44 -6.28 10.79 3.86
C HIS A 44 -4.91 10.89 3.18
N LEU A 45 -4.38 9.76 2.70
CA LEU A 45 -3.02 9.68 2.14
C LEU A 45 -2.97 9.75 0.61
N GLY A 46 -4.11 9.72 -0.06
CA GLY A 46 -4.13 9.72 -1.52
C GLY A 46 -5.48 9.35 -2.08
N ILE A 47 -5.58 9.37 -3.40
CA ILE A 47 -6.84 9.19 -4.13
C ILE A 47 -6.75 8.05 -5.15
N ASP A 48 -7.81 7.26 -5.29
CA ASP A 48 -8.01 6.44 -6.48
C ASP A 48 -8.76 7.23 -7.56
N VAL A 49 -8.15 7.33 -8.75
CA VAL A 49 -8.69 8.20 -9.81
C VAL A 49 -9.96 7.66 -10.45
N TYR A 50 -10.27 6.37 -10.28
CA TYR A 50 -11.46 5.77 -10.87
C TYR A 50 -12.66 5.91 -9.95
N THR A 51 -12.50 5.60 -8.66
CA THR A 51 -13.61 5.68 -7.69
C THR A 51 -13.78 7.07 -7.10
N LYS A 52 -12.77 7.95 -7.22
CA LYS A 52 -12.69 9.27 -6.57
C LYS A 52 -12.72 9.20 -5.05
N LYS A 53 -12.47 8.03 -4.48
CA LYS A 53 -12.38 7.81 -3.04
C LYS A 53 -10.93 7.84 -2.59
N ASP A 54 -10.73 8.15 -1.31
CA ASP A 54 -9.42 8.00 -0.70
C ASP A 54 -8.95 6.56 -0.75
N ILE A 55 -7.64 6.39 -0.87
CA ILE A 55 -7.02 5.08 -0.78
C ILE A 55 -7.27 4.48 0.60
N ASN A 56 -7.53 3.18 0.64
CA ASN A 56 -7.77 2.47 1.89
C ASN A 56 -6.72 1.40 2.18
N ALA A 57 -5.69 1.32 1.34
CA ALA A 57 -4.57 0.42 1.54
C ALA A 57 -3.31 0.92 0.85
N ILE A 58 -2.16 0.48 1.38
CA ILE A 58 -0.85 0.60 0.75
C ILE A 58 -0.34 -0.81 0.49
N THR A 59 0.13 -1.08 -0.72
CA THR A 59 0.89 -2.30 -1.01
C THR A 59 2.37 -1.98 -1.02
N ILE A 60 3.12 -2.56 -0.09
CA ILE A 60 4.59 -2.52 -0.09
C ILE A 60 5.08 -3.67 -0.96
N HIS A 61 5.79 -3.33 -2.04
CA HIS A 61 6.39 -4.30 -2.96
C HIS A 61 7.91 -4.35 -2.74
N TYR A 62 8.37 -5.45 -2.16
CA TYR A 62 9.78 -5.72 -1.91
C TYR A 62 10.42 -6.31 -3.17
N SER A 63 11.19 -5.50 -3.90
CA SER A 63 11.93 -5.96 -5.08
C SER A 63 13.41 -6.18 -4.75
N LYS A 64 14.17 -6.74 -5.69
CA LYS A 64 15.63 -6.92 -5.54
C LYS A 64 16.39 -5.59 -5.50
N THR A 65 15.85 -4.55 -6.14
CA THR A 65 16.53 -3.25 -6.35
C THR A 65 15.99 -2.15 -5.45
N GLY A 66 15.03 -2.45 -4.58
CA GLY A 66 14.41 -1.47 -3.70
C GLY A 66 12.98 -1.82 -3.34
N VAL A 67 12.33 -0.89 -2.63
CA VAL A 67 10.95 -1.02 -2.15
C VAL A 67 10.07 0.00 -2.86
N HIS A 68 8.90 -0.42 -3.31
CA HIS A 68 7.88 0.48 -3.83
C HIS A 68 6.66 0.49 -2.91
N LEU A 69 6.18 1.68 -2.57
CA LEU A 69 4.89 1.87 -1.92
C LEU A 69 3.87 2.19 -2.99
N ILE A 70 2.86 1.33 -3.10
CA ILE A 70 1.83 1.44 -4.12
C ILE A 70 0.52 1.81 -3.40
N PRO A 71 -0.01 3.02 -3.60
CA PRO A 71 -1.32 3.39 -3.08
C PRO A 71 -2.39 2.54 -3.78
N THR A 72 -3.37 2.05 -3.02
CA THR A 72 -4.39 1.12 -3.53
C THR A 72 -5.75 1.39 -2.92
N TYR A 73 -6.79 1.23 -3.73
CA TYR A 73 -8.17 1.17 -3.28
C TYR A 73 -8.71 -0.24 -3.50
N TYR A 74 -9.25 -0.84 -2.43
CA TYR A 74 -10.02 -2.07 -2.49
C TYR A 74 -11.48 -1.75 -2.22
N GLU A 75 -12.37 -2.17 -3.11
CA GLU A 75 -13.79 -2.13 -2.82
C GLU A 75 -14.09 -3.20 -1.75
N ASN A 76 -14.70 -2.78 -0.64
CA ASN A 76 -15.11 -3.65 0.45
C ASN A 76 -16.52 -4.16 0.20
#